data_AF-A0AAU4N7Q1-F1
#
_entry.id   AF-A0AAU4N7Q1-F1
#
_cell.length_a   1.000
_cell.length_b   1.000
_cell.length_c   1.000
_cell.angle_alpha   90.00
_cell.angle_beta   90.00
_cell.angle_gamma   90.00
#
_symmetry.space_group_name_H-M   'P 1'
#
loop_
_entity.id
_entity.type
_entity.pdbx_description
1 polymer ?
#
loop_
_entity_poly.entity_id
_entity_poly.type
_entity_poly.pdbx_seq_one_letter_code
_entity_poly.pdbx_strand_id
1 'polypeptide(L)'
;MTGAGSPHTLRSRLRALRPAAFGADPAGERMERIRRSPNFSDGTFQNPVGARTRPSGGSMVEFAKIYFQKEARARRSPVGQVPLHATTLKDLEHPPVSGLRLTWVGHSSVLAEIDGRRVLFDPVWGNRCSPFAFAGPKRLHPVPLPIASLGPVDVVVISHDHYDHLDMPSIKALASTDTVFAVPLGVGAHLERWGVPADRLRELDWNETTEVAGIRLTATPARHFCGRGIRNQQHTLWASWAVAGPEHRIYHSGDTGYFPGFKDIGAEHGPFDATMIQIGAYSEYWPDIHMTPAEGMRAHLDLQGGEPSGVMLPIHWGTFNLAPHPWAEPGEGTAAAAAEAGARLALPRPGEPFEPTTENVPDEPWWRPAATAPAGGWSAHPRRDGARADGGPAGQGGGKSAGTGSPEVAPTG
;
A
#
# COMPACT_ATOMS: atom_id res chain seq x y z
N MET A 1 -20.74 0.13 59.08
CA MET A 1 -19.82 -0.39 58.05
C MET A 1 -20.64 -0.81 56.84
N THR A 2 -20.77 0.02 55.82
CA THR A 2 -21.25 -0.39 54.49
C THR A 2 -20.68 0.61 53.47
N GLY A 3 -19.48 0.31 52.96
CA GLY A 3 -18.84 1.09 51.91
C GLY A 3 -19.41 0.73 50.55
N ALA A 4 -19.99 1.72 49.87
CA ALA A 4 -20.43 1.62 48.49
C ALA A 4 -19.20 1.52 47.56
N GLY A 5 -19.07 0.41 46.85
CA GLY A 5 -18.03 0.20 45.84
C GLY A 5 -18.26 1.08 44.61
N SER A 6 -17.27 1.91 44.30
CA SER A 6 -17.33 2.86 43.18
C SER A 6 -17.23 2.16 41.81
N PRO A 7 -18.10 2.49 40.82
CA PRO A 7 -18.14 1.86 39.49
C PRO A 7 -16.91 2.11 38.62
N HIS A 8 -15.98 2.97 39.06
CA HIS A 8 -14.72 3.27 38.35
C HIS A 8 -13.71 2.11 38.35
N THR A 9 -13.88 1.09 39.20
CA THR A 9 -12.88 0.02 39.39
C THR A 9 -13.02 -1.15 38.40
N LEU A 10 -14.22 -1.45 37.90
CA LEU A 10 -14.44 -2.55 36.95
C LEU A 10 -14.03 -2.19 35.51
N ARG A 11 -14.33 -0.95 35.08
CA ARG A 11 -13.95 -0.45 33.74
C ARG A 11 -12.43 -0.33 33.59
N SER A 12 -11.70 0.06 34.64
CA SER A 12 -10.23 0.14 34.58
C SER A 12 -9.58 -1.25 34.52
N ARG A 13 -10.10 -2.23 35.27
CA ARG A 13 -9.64 -3.64 35.23
C ARG A 13 -9.90 -4.32 33.88
N LEU A 14 -11.03 -4.06 33.23
CA LEU A 14 -11.32 -4.56 31.88
C LEU A 14 -10.43 -3.92 30.79
N ARG A 15 -10.00 -2.66 30.99
CA ARG A 15 -9.04 -1.99 30.08
C ARG A 15 -7.63 -2.60 30.14
N ALA A 16 -7.26 -3.22 31.26
CA ALA A 16 -5.96 -3.87 31.46
C ALA A 16 -5.84 -5.24 30.74
N LEU A 17 -6.96 -5.85 30.34
CA LEU A 17 -6.99 -7.14 29.60
C LEU A 17 -7.02 -6.97 28.07
N ARG A 18 -7.13 -5.74 27.56
CA ARG A 18 -7.17 -5.47 26.12
C ARG A 18 -5.73 -5.44 25.56
N PRO A 19 -5.38 -6.27 24.56
CA PRO A 19 -4.06 -6.23 23.92
C PRO A 19 -3.61 -4.82 23.56
N ALA A 20 -2.32 -4.50 23.77
CA ALA A 20 -1.78 -3.17 23.51
C ALA A 20 -2.00 -2.70 22.06
N ALA A 21 -2.07 -3.64 21.10
CA ALA A 21 -2.30 -3.39 19.68
C ALA A 21 -3.64 -2.69 19.37
N PHE A 22 -4.59 -2.69 20.31
CA PHE A 22 -5.83 -1.93 20.20
C PHE A 22 -5.65 -0.40 20.33
N GLY A 23 -4.48 0.08 20.77
CA GLY A 23 -4.20 1.50 20.90
C GLY A 23 -4.95 2.17 22.06
N ALA A 24 -5.24 3.46 21.90
CA ALA A 24 -5.99 4.29 22.85
C ALA A 24 -6.95 5.24 22.13
N ASP A 25 -8.11 5.51 22.72
CA ASP A 25 -9.06 6.48 22.20
C ASP A 25 -8.55 7.93 22.42
N PRO A 26 -8.82 8.88 21.50
CA PRO A 26 -8.45 10.28 21.70
C PRO A 26 -9.17 10.87 22.92
N ALA A 27 -8.46 11.75 23.64
CA ALA A 27 -8.93 12.43 24.85
C ALA A 27 -8.31 13.83 24.97
N GLY A 28 -8.77 14.64 25.93
CA GLY A 28 -8.23 15.97 26.20
C GLY A 28 -8.25 16.89 24.97
N GLU A 29 -7.19 17.69 24.79
CA GLU A 29 -7.04 18.65 23.70
C GLU A 29 -7.22 18.03 22.30
N ARG A 30 -6.76 16.79 22.11
CA ARG A 30 -6.94 16.04 20.86
C ARG A 30 -8.42 15.81 20.55
N MET A 31 -9.20 15.38 21.55
CA MET A 31 -10.64 15.18 21.37
C MET A 31 -11.39 16.50 21.17
N GLU A 32 -10.94 17.57 21.81
CA GLU A 32 -11.50 18.91 21.58
C GLU A 32 -11.21 19.39 20.16
N ARG A 33 -10.00 19.14 19.62
CA ARG A 33 -9.66 19.44 18.23
C ARG A 33 -10.50 18.63 17.25
N ILE A 34 -10.68 17.33 17.49
CA ILE A 34 -11.59 16.48 16.70
C ILE A 34 -13.00 17.06 16.65
N ARG A 35 -13.56 17.47 17.80
CA ARG A 35 -14.92 18.06 17.86
C ARG A 35 -15.05 19.42 17.15
N ARG A 36 -13.95 20.13 16.93
CA ARG A 36 -13.91 21.39 16.17
C ARG A 36 -13.68 21.17 14.67
N SER A 37 -13.34 19.97 14.24
CA SER A 37 -13.19 19.64 12.82
C SER A 37 -14.49 19.89 12.07
N PRO A 38 -14.47 20.55 10.90
CA PRO A 38 -15.64 20.68 10.05
C PRO A 38 -16.11 19.33 9.49
N ASN A 39 -15.23 18.31 9.52
CA ASN A 39 -15.50 16.96 9.01
C ASN A 39 -16.06 16.02 10.09
N PHE A 40 -16.23 16.51 11.33
CA PHE A 40 -16.72 15.72 12.46
C PHE A 40 -18.12 16.17 12.88
N SER A 41 -19.11 15.29 12.74
CA SER A 41 -20.50 15.54 13.16
C SER A 41 -21.15 14.26 13.70
N ASP A 42 -22.16 14.40 14.54
CA ASP A 42 -22.92 13.27 15.11
C ASP A 42 -22.04 12.21 15.81
N GLY A 43 -20.89 12.65 16.35
CA GLY A 43 -19.95 11.80 17.08
C GLY A 43 -19.02 10.96 16.20
N THR A 44 -18.97 11.20 14.89
CA THR A 44 -18.06 10.51 13.95
C THR A 44 -17.52 11.46 12.89
N PHE A 45 -16.39 11.11 12.29
CA PHE A 45 -15.99 11.73 11.03
C PHE A 45 -16.94 11.32 9.90
N GLN A 46 -17.18 12.24 8.97
CA GLN A 46 -18.08 12.06 7.83
C GLN A 46 -17.28 11.89 6.55
N ASN A 47 -17.74 10.99 5.68
CA ASN A 47 -17.16 10.82 4.36
C ASN A 47 -17.49 12.02 3.45
N PRO A 48 -16.63 12.37 2.48
CA PRO A 48 -16.87 13.48 1.54
C PRO A 48 -18.11 13.24 0.66
N VAL A 49 -18.44 11.95 0.45
CA VAL A 49 -19.67 11.46 -0.17
C VAL A 49 -20.12 10.23 0.61
N GLY A 50 -21.43 10.08 0.82
CA GLY A 50 -21.98 8.98 1.64
C GLY A 50 -21.44 7.62 1.24
N ALA A 51 -21.13 6.74 2.20
CA ALA A 51 -20.39 5.50 1.93
C ALA A 51 -21.03 4.27 2.60
N ARG A 52 -21.18 3.18 1.85
CA ARG A 52 -21.55 1.86 2.37
C ARG A 52 -20.30 1.09 2.80
N THR A 53 -20.06 1.07 4.11
CA THR A 53 -18.91 0.39 4.74
C THR A 53 -19.18 -1.08 5.08
N ARG A 54 -20.43 -1.54 4.97
CA ARG A 54 -20.84 -2.90 5.38
C ARG A 54 -21.91 -3.50 4.45
N PRO A 55 -22.01 -4.84 4.38
CA PRO A 55 -23.10 -5.51 3.68
C PRO A 55 -24.48 -5.09 4.25
N SER A 56 -25.48 -4.89 3.40
CA SER A 56 -26.87 -4.56 3.79
C SER A 56 -27.72 -5.82 4.05
N GLY A 57 -28.84 -5.69 4.78
CA GLY A 57 -29.69 -6.83 5.18
C GLY A 57 -30.04 -7.80 4.03
N GLY A 58 -29.92 -9.10 4.28
CA GLY A 58 -30.03 -10.19 3.28
C GLY A 58 -28.69 -10.60 2.66
N SER A 59 -27.76 -9.66 2.47
CA SER A 59 -26.45 -9.91 1.85
C SER A 59 -25.44 -10.61 2.76
N MET A 60 -25.65 -10.62 4.08
CA MET A 60 -24.76 -11.30 5.04
C MET A 60 -24.71 -12.83 4.86
N VAL A 61 -25.85 -13.45 4.51
CA VAL A 61 -25.93 -14.90 4.27
C VAL A 61 -25.25 -15.25 2.94
N GLU A 62 -25.49 -14.46 1.90
CA GLU A 62 -24.79 -14.61 0.61
C GLU A 62 -23.28 -14.38 0.75
N PHE A 63 -22.86 -13.35 1.49
CA PHE A 63 -21.47 -13.11 1.82
C PHE A 63 -20.85 -14.32 2.52
N ALA A 64 -21.52 -14.90 3.52
CA ALA A 64 -21.04 -16.10 4.19
C ALA A 64 -20.89 -17.28 3.21
N LYS A 65 -21.89 -17.52 2.33
CA LYS A 65 -21.80 -18.58 1.32
C LYS A 65 -20.58 -18.39 0.42
N ILE A 66 -20.40 -17.22 -0.17
CA ILE A 66 -19.25 -16.91 -1.02
C ILE A 66 -17.95 -17.04 -0.23
N TYR A 67 -17.90 -16.48 0.99
CA TYR A 67 -16.70 -16.48 1.80
C TYR A 67 -16.23 -17.90 2.18
N PHE A 68 -17.16 -18.82 2.45
CA PHE A 68 -16.87 -20.21 2.80
C PHE A 68 -16.84 -21.18 1.61
N GLN A 69 -17.21 -20.74 0.40
CA GLN A 69 -17.14 -21.57 -0.80
C GLN A 69 -15.69 -21.99 -1.10
N LYS A 70 -15.46 -23.30 -1.16
CA LYS A 70 -14.12 -23.91 -1.19
C LYS A 70 -13.34 -23.53 -2.45
N GLU A 71 -13.99 -23.58 -3.62
CA GLU A 71 -13.36 -23.28 -4.91
C GLU A 71 -12.94 -21.82 -5.00
N ALA A 72 -13.81 -20.90 -4.54
CA ALA A 72 -13.51 -19.48 -4.50
C ALA A 72 -12.37 -19.19 -3.53
N ARG A 73 -12.39 -19.79 -2.34
CA ARG A 73 -11.35 -19.62 -1.31
C ARG A 73 -9.97 -20.08 -1.80
N ALA A 74 -9.89 -21.15 -2.58
CA ALA A 74 -8.63 -21.65 -3.13
C ALA A 74 -7.93 -20.64 -4.06
N ARG A 75 -8.67 -19.68 -4.63
CA ARG A 75 -8.12 -18.65 -5.54
C ARG A 75 -7.72 -17.36 -4.82
N ARG A 76 -8.04 -17.20 -3.53
CA ARG A 76 -7.75 -15.99 -2.74
C ARG A 76 -6.35 -15.97 -2.13
N SER A 77 -5.51 -16.89 -2.51
CA SER A 77 -4.13 -17.01 -2.02
C SER A 77 -3.24 -17.57 -3.13
N PRO A 78 -1.93 -17.28 -3.10
CA PRO A 78 -1.00 -17.87 -4.04
C PRO A 78 -0.94 -19.40 -3.87
N VAL A 79 -0.71 -20.10 -4.98
CA VAL A 79 -0.43 -21.54 -5.00
C VAL A 79 1.07 -21.84 -4.90
N GLY A 80 1.92 -20.83 -5.10
CA GLY A 80 3.38 -20.93 -4.99
C GLY A 80 3.97 -19.86 -4.06
N GLN A 81 5.30 -19.77 -4.03
CA GLN A 81 5.97 -18.65 -3.36
C GLN A 81 5.80 -17.38 -4.18
N VAL A 82 5.42 -16.28 -3.50
CA VAL A 82 5.43 -14.95 -4.11
C VAL A 82 6.89 -14.56 -4.36
N PRO A 83 7.26 -14.19 -5.60
CA PRO A 83 8.64 -13.80 -5.90
C PRO A 83 8.95 -12.45 -5.24
N LEU A 84 9.96 -12.44 -4.36
CA LEU A 84 10.49 -11.23 -3.74
C LEU A 84 11.73 -10.75 -4.48
N HIS A 85 11.97 -9.45 -4.44
CA HIS A 85 13.23 -8.89 -4.91
C HIS A 85 14.36 -9.21 -3.94
N ALA A 86 15.42 -9.85 -4.43
CA ALA A 86 16.46 -10.41 -3.55
C ALA A 86 17.50 -9.38 -3.10
N THR A 87 17.67 -8.27 -3.83
CA THR A 87 18.78 -7.33 -3.65
C THR A 87 18.37 -5.99 -3.07
N THR A 88 17.14 -5.85 -2.53
CA THR A 88 16.59 -4.58 -2.03
C THR A 88 17.58 -3.79 -1.18
N LEU A 89 18.26 -4.43 -0.21
CA LEU A 89 19.21 -3.74 0.65
C LEU A 89 20.36 -3.11 -0.11
N LYS A 90 20.92 -3.82 -1.08
CA LYS A 90 22.01 -3.33 -1.94
C LYS A 90 21.55 -2.16 -2.80
N ASP A 91 20.34 -2.23 -3.31
CA ASP A 91 19.79 -1.17 -4.15
C ASP A 91 19.56 0.12 -3.34
N LEU A 92 19.20 -0.01 -2.05
CA LEU A 92 19.02 1.10 -1.12
C LEU A 92 20.32 1.72 -0.57
N GLU A 93 21.50 1.18 -0.89
CA GLU A 93 22.81 1.71 -0.47
C GLU A 93 23.15 3.06 -1.12
N HIS A 94 22.64 3.29 -2.33
CA HIS A 94 22.88 4.51 -3.09
C HIS A 94 21.59 5.33 -3.19
N PRO A 95 21.66 6.67 -3.15
CA PRO A 95 20.50 7.52 -3.41
C PRO A 95 20.02 7.35 -4.86
N PRO A 96 18.72 7.59 -5.14
CA PRO A 96 18.20 7.54 -6.50
C PRO A 96 18.81 8.63 -7.36
N VAL A 97 19.10 8.31 -8.62
CA VAL A 97 19.77 9.22 -9.56
C VAL A 97 18.85 10.36 -9.95
N SER A 98 17.57 10.07 -10.16
CA SER A 98 16.56 11.07 -10.52
C SER A 98 16.12 11.96 -9.37
N GLY A 99 16.42 11.61 -8.12
CA GLY A 99 15.87 12.27 -6.93
C GLY A 99 14.60 11.62 -6.37
N LEU A 100 13.96 10.71 -7.12
CA LEU A 100 12.76 9.97 -6.69
C LEU A 100 12.87 8.46 -6.92
N ARG A 101 12.68 7.67 -5.85
CA ARG A 101 12.58 6.20 -5.92
C ARG A 101 11.49 5.68 -4.99
N LEU A 102 10.72 4.72 -5.50
CA LEU A 102 9.70 4.02 -4.75
C LEU A 102 10.09 2.56 -4.59
N THR A 103 9.96 2.05 -3.37
CA THR A 103 10.15 0.63 -3.04
C THR A 103 8.88 0.10 -2.39
N TRP A 104 8.12 -0.71 -3.11
CA TRP A 104 6.91 -1.33 -2.57
C TRP A 104 7.28 -2.55 -1.72
N VAL A 105 7.10 -2.45 -0.40
CA VAL A 105 7.46 -3.50 0.56
C VAL A 105 6.34 -4.58 0.65
N GLY A 106 5.13 -4.21 0.25
CA GLY A 106 3.94 -5.05 0.24
C GLY A 106 2.76 -4.37 0.94
N HIS A 107 1.55 -4.71 0.50
CA HIS A 107 0.29 -4.09 0.91
C HIS A 107 0.31 -2.59 0.63
N SER A 108 0.08 -1.73 1.61
CA SER A 108 0.21 -0.27 1.47
C SER A 108 1.55 0.30 1.97
N SER A 109 2.48 -0.58 2.35
CA SER A 109 3.81 -0.17 2.80
C SER A 109 4.72 0.17 1.62
N VAL A 110 5.06 1.45 1.50
CA VAL A 110 5.99 1.97 0.48
C VAL A 110 7.05 2.82 1.16
N LEU A 111 8.32 2.54 0.86
CA LEU A 111 9.41 3.47 1.13
C LEU A 111 9.57 4.37 -0.09
N ALA A 112 9.41 5.67 0.09
CA ALA A 112 9.74 6.68 -0.91
C ALA A 112 11.02 7.41 -0.50
N GLU A 113 12.00 7.41 -1.39
CA GLU A 113 13.13 8.33 -1.35
C GLU A 113 12.83 9.48 -2.29
N ILE A 114 12.56 10.66 -1.74
CA ILE A 114 12.08 11.84 -2.44
C ILE A 114 12.92 13.04 -2.04
N ASP A 115 13.60 13.65 -3.00
CA ASP A 115 14.42 14.87 -2.81
C ASP A 115 15.41 14.75 -1.65
N GLY A 116 16.05 13.57 -1.55
CA GLY A 116 17.03 13.26 -0.51
C GLY A 116 16.44 12.89 0.86
N ARG A 117 15.12 12.70 0.97
CA ARG A 117 14.42 12.32 2.20
C ARG A 117 13.74 10.97 2.09
N ARG A 118 13.60 10.26 3.22
CA ARG A 118 12.91 8.98 3.32
C ARG A 118 11.55 9.13 3.98
N VAL A 119 10.50 8.89 3.21
CA VAL A 119 9.10 8.86 3.65
C VAL A 119 8.61 7.42 3.63
N LEU A 120 8.11 6.91 4.77
CA LEU A 120 7.59 5.55 4.88
C LEU A 120 6.08 5.58 5.09
N PHE A 121 5.33 5.07 4.12
CA PHE A 121 3.87 5.03 4.18
C PHE A 121 3.38 3.72 4.81
N ASP A 122 2.37 3.81 5.68
CA ASP A 122 1.60 2.69 6.24
C ASP A 122 2.45 1.43 6.57
N PRO A 123 3.47 1.55 7.44
CA PRO A 123 4.43 0.46 7.65
C PRO A 123 3.82 -0.71 8.42
N VAL A 124 3.74 -1.88 7.78
CA VAL A 124 3.28 -3.13 8.41
C VAL A 124 4.35 -4.21 8.29
N TRP A 125 5.18 -4.36 9.33
CA TRP A 125 6.15 -5.45 9.42
C TRP A 125 5.60 -6.67 10.17
N GLY A 126 4.47 -6.52 10.85
CA GLY A 126 3.74 -7.60 11.47
C GLY A 126 3.38 -8.74 10.50
N ASN A 127 3.39 -9.96 11.04
CA ASN A 127 2.98 -11.17 10.30
C ASN A 127 1.45 -11.25 10.12
N ARG A 128 0.68 -10.47 10.89
CA ARG A 128 -0.78 -10.46 10.85
C ARG A 128 -1.36 -9.06 11.02
N CYS A 129 -2.44 -8.78 10.29
CA CYS A 129 -3.25 -7.59 10.45
C CYS A 129 -4.31 -7.84 11.53
N SER A 130 -3.89 -7.81 12.80
CA SER A 130 -4.75 -8.21 13.92
C SER A 130 -4.25 -7.68 15.26
N PRO A 131 -5.14 -7.43 16.24
CA PRO A 131 -4.72 -7.17 17.61
C PRO A 131 -4.14 -8.41 18.31
N PHE A 132 -4.23 -9.59 17.71
CA PHE A 132 -3.79 -10.87 18.26
C PHE A 132 -2.73 -11.53 17.38
N ALA A 133 -1.67 -12.06 17.99
CA ALA A 133 -0.60 -12.76 17.26
C ALA A 133 -1.05 -14.11 16.63
N PHE A 134 -2.13 -14.71 17.15
CA PHE A 134 -2.60 -16.05 16.75
C PHE A 134 -3.82 -16.05 15.82
N ALA A 135 -4.50 -14.92 15.65
CA ALA A 135 -5.76 -14.82 14.89
C ALA A 135 -5.74 -13.64 13.93
N GLY A 136 -6.58 -13.68 12.88
CA GLY A 136 -6.68 -12.64 11.85
C GLY A 136 -5.82 -12.89 10.61
N PRO A 137 -5.96 -12.06 9.56
CA PRO A 137 -5.27 -12.21 8.28
C PRO A 137 -3.76 -12.34 8.47
N LYS A 138 -3.17 -13.37 7.84
CA LYS A 138 -1.72 -13.59 7.84
C LYS A 138 -1.14 -13.11 6.51
N ARG A 139 0.07 -12.56 6.56
CA ARG A 139 0.85 -12.20 5.37
C ARG A 139 1.09 -13.42 4.48
N LEU A 140 1.04 -13.23 3.17
CA LEU A 140 1.18 -14.26 2.13
C LEU A 140 2.63 -14.47 1.66
N HIS A 141 3.54 -13.56 2.03
CA HIS A 141 4.97 -13.63 1.77
C HIS A 141 5.75 -13.03 2.95
N PRO A 142 7.04 -13.32 3.15
CA PRO A 142 7.81 -12.59 4.17
C PRO A 142 7.99 -11.12 3.77
N VAL A 143 8.23 -10.25 4.74
CA VAL A 143 8.58 -8.86 4.45
C VAL A 143 9.95 -8.86 3.73
N PRO A 144 10.11 -8.13 2.60
CA PRO A 144 11.34 -8.19 1.79
C PRO A 144 12.63 -7.83 2.54
N LEU A 145 12.54 -6.98 3.57
CA LEU A 145 13.68 -6.54 4.36
C LEU A 145 13.28 -6.21 5.81
N PRO A 146 14.20 -6.34 6.79
CA PRO A 146 13.97 -5.90 8.16
C PRO A 146 13.77 -4.38 8.26
N ILE A 147 12.90 -3.92 9.17
CA ILE A 147 12.61 -2.49 9.34
C ILE A 147 13.85 -1.69 9.75
N ALA A 148 14.73 -2.29 10.56
CA ALA A 148 15.99 -1.69 10.99
C ALA A 148 16.98 -1.49 9.84
N SER A 149 16.77 -2.17 8.71
CA SER A 149 17.61 -2.06 7.51
C SER A 149 17.16 -0.98 6.54
N LEU A 150 16.06 -0.27 6.84
CA LEU A 150 15.60 0.88 6.02
C LEU A 150 16.52 2.10 6.15
N GLY A 151 17.47 2.11 7.10
CA GLY A 151 18.23 3.29 7.47
C GLY A 151 17.36 4.36 8.13
N PRO A 152 17.85 5.61 8.23
CA PRO A 152 17.08 6.73 8.78
C PRO A 152 15.80 6.98 7.95
N VAL A 153 14.65 7.03 8.63
CA VAL A 153 13.37 7.43 8.04
C VAL A 153 13.02 8.80 8.62
N ASP A 154 12.96 9.83 7.78
CA ASP A 154 12.66 11.19 8.22
C ASP A 154 11.21 11.28 8.73
N VAL A 155 10.26 10.70 7.99
CA VAL A 155 8.85 10.74 8.33
C VAL A 155 8.11 9.46 7.98
N VAL A 156 7.25 9.01 8.89
CA VAL A 156 6.25 7.98 8.66
C VAL A 156 4.91 8.66 8.41
N VAL A 157 4.23 8.23 7.35
CA VAL A 157 2.91 8.71 6.98
C VAL A 157 1.90 7.59 7.20
N ILE A 158 0.86 7.85 7.98
CA ILE A 158 -0.23 6.90 8.22
C ILE A 158 -1.49 7.41 7.53
N SER A 159 -2.18 6.56 6.78
CA SER A 159 -3.45 6.90 6.16
C SER A 159 -4.62 6.81 7.14
N HIS A 160 -4.69 5.77 7.97
CA HIS A 160 -5.76 5.58 8.97
C HIS A 160 -5.41 4.48 9.99
N ASP A 161 -6.33 4.15 10.90
CA ASP A 161 -6.07 3.30 12.06
C ASP A 161 -6.34 1.79 11.86
N HIS A 162 -6.59 1.26 10.65
CA HIS A 162 -6.76 -0.20 10.51
C HIS A 162 -5.47 -0.99 10.76
N TYR A 163 -5.60 -2.28 11.09
CA TYR A 163 -4.46 -3.13 11.48
C TYR A 163 -3.49 -3.43 10.33
N ASP A 164 -3.94 -3.29 9.09
CA ASP A 164 -3.16 -3.47 7.86
C ASP A 164 -2.53 -2.17 7.34
N HIS A 165 -2.76 -1.05 8.02
CA HIS A 165 -2.11 0.25 7.75
C HIS A 165 -1.32 0.79 8.95
N LEU A 166 -1.78 0.45 10.15
CA LEU A 166 -1.19 0.86 11.42
C LEU A 166 -0.83 -0.36 12.28
N ASP A 167 0.43 -0.79 12.17
CA ASP A 167 1.00 -1.95 12.85
C ASP A 167 1.81 -1.55 14.09
N MET A 168 1.37 -1.97 15.27
CA MET A 168 2.03 -1.62 16.54
C MET A 168 3.51 -2.03 16.58
N PRO A 169 3.92 -3.26 16.20
CA PRO A 169 5.33 -3.63 16.07
C PRO A 169 6.17 -2.65 15.23
N SER A 170 5.70 -2.29 14.01
CA SER A 170 6.37 -1.29 13.17
C SER A 170 6.53 0.04 13.91
N ILE A 171 5.43 0.58 14.46
CA ILE A 171 5.46 1.88 15.14
C ILE A 171 6.40 1.86 16.34
N LYS A 172 6.42 0.79 17.14
CA LYS A 172 7.34 0.69 18.28
C LYS A 172 8.81 0.64 17.85
N ALA A 173 9.12 -0.02 16.74
CA ALA A 173 10.49 -0.02 16.20
C ALA A 173 10.90 1.40 15.77
N LEU A 174 10.02 2.12 15.07
CA LEU A 174 10.27 3.49 14.59
C LEU A 174 10.20 4.53 15.73
N ALA A 175 9.47 4.27 16.80
CA ALA A 175 9.46 5.12 17.99
C ALA A 175 10.83 5.17 18.69
N SER A 176 11.71 4.18 18.44
CA SER A 176 13.07 4.14 19.00
C SER A 176 14.10 4.94 18.18
N THR A 177 13.71 5.56 17.07
CA THR A 177 14.54 6.44 16.23
C THR A 177 14.08 7.90 16.37
N ASP A 178 14.66 8.82 15.59
CA ASP A 178 14.25 10.24 15.51
C ASP A 178 13.09 10.50 14.54
N THR A 179 12.48 9.45 13.99
CA THR A 179 11.42 9.54 12.97
C THR A 179 10.22 10.37 13.48
N VAL A 180 9.74 11.29 12.64
CA VAL A 180 8.49 12.04 12.83
C VAL A 180 7.32 11.24 12.25
N PHE A 181 6.11 11.42 12.78
CA PHE A 181 4.92 10.74 12.30
C PHE A 181 3.85 11.75 11.89
N ALA A 182 3.49 11.75 10.61
CA ALA A 182 2.35 12.48 10.07
C ALA A 182 1.14 11.54 10.00
N VAL A 183 0.08 11.87 10.72
CA VAL A 183 -1.10 11.00 10.88
C VAL A 183 -2.40 11.82 10.85
N PRO A 184 -3.55 11.22 10.54
CA PRO A 184 -4.83 11.90 10.63
C PRO A 184 -5.22 12.19 12.08
N LEU A 185 -6.09 13.18 12.29
CA LEU A 185 -6.63 13.54 13.60
C LEU A 185 -7.08 12.31 14.40
N GLY A 186 -6.64 12.20 15.65
CA GLY A 186 -7.05 11.14 16.56
C GLY A 186 -6.13 9.93 16.55
N VAL A 187 -5.48 9.63 15.41
CA VAL A 187 -4.57 8.49 15.28
C VAL A 187 -3.35 8.65 16.21
N GLY A 188 -2.93 9.88 16.51
CA GLY A 188 -1.83 10.16 17.42
C GLY A 188 -2.01 9.55 18.81
N ALA A 189 -3.25 9.38 19.28
CA ALA A 189 -3.53 8.72 20.57
C ALA A 189 -3.02 7.26 20.61
N HIS A 190 -3.06 6.54 19.48
CA HIS A 190 -2.50 5.20 19.38
C HIS A 190 -0.98 5.22 19.44
N LEU A 191 -0.35 6.14 18.70
CA LEU A 191 1.11 6.26 18.62
C LEU A 191 1.71 6.66 19.99
N GLU A 192 1.11 7.63 20.69
CA GLU A 192 1.52 8.01 22.05
C GLU A 192 1.43 6.83 23.02
N ARG A 193 0.32 6.07 22.95
CA ARG A 193 0.13 4.86 23.76
C ARG A 193 1.22 3.81 23.50
N TRP A 194 1.81 3.80 22.31
CA TRP A 194 2.88 2.88 21.93
C TRP A 194 4.29 3.45 22.12
N GLY A 195 4.40 4.67 22.66
CA GLY A 195 5.67 5.27 23.08
C GLY A 195 6.23 6.32 22.12
N VAL A 196 5.46 6.78 21.13
CA VAL A 196 5.86 7.92 20.29
C VAL A 196 5.69 9.22 21.11
N PRO A 197 6.75 10.03 21.28
CA PRO A 197 6.67 11.35 21.92
C PRO A 197 5.77 12.32 21.15
N ALA A 198 5.01 13.15 21.88
CA ALA A 198 4.03 14.06 21.31
C ALA A 198 4.65 15.11 20.37
N ASP A 199 5.89 15.55 20.63
CA ASP A 199 6.64 16.51 19.82
C ASP A 199 7.08 15.95 18.46
N ARG A 200 7.03 14.62 18.27
CA ARG A 200 7.24 13.94 16.98
C ARG A 200 5.95 13.59 16.24
N LEU A 201 4.79 13.97 16.77
CA LEU A 201 3.50 13.77 16.10
C LEU A 201 3.08 15.02 15.34
N ARG A 202 2.61 14.83 14.11
CA ARG A 202 1.90 15.82 13.31
C ARG A 202 0.53 15.22 13.00
N GLU A 203 -0.48 15.64 13.76
CA GLU A 203 -1.86 15.21 13.53
C GLU A 203 -2.58 16.22 12.63
N LEU A 204 -3.15 15.76 11.52
CA LEU A 204 -3.75 16.61 10.50
C LEU A 204 -5.22 16.25 10.24
N ASP A 205 -6.05 17.28 10.07
CA ASP A 205 -7.36 17.16 9.41
C ASP A 205 -7.19 17.21 7.89
N TRP A 206 -8.24 16.92 7.13
CA TRP A 206 -8.20 17.12 5.69
C TRP A 206 -7.90 18.57 5.31
N ASN A 207 -7.09 18.70 4.28
CA ASN A 207 -6.54 19.94 3.71
C ASN A 207 -5.57 20.68 4.64
N GLU A 208 -5.26 20.14 5.82
CA GLU A 208 -4.15 20.64 6.62
C GLU A 208 -2.82 20.12 6.08
N THR A 209 -1.77 20.93 6.27
CA THR A 209 -0.42 20.66 5.78
C THR A 209 0.59 20.80 6.91
N THR A 210 1.61 19.94 6.89
CA THR A 210 2.81 20.08 7.71
C THR A 210 4.06 19.96 6.85
N GLU A 211 5.19 20.39 7.38
CA GLU A 211 6.49 20.25 6.72
C GLU A 211 7.46 19.52 7.65
N VAL A 212 8.12 18.49 7.12
CA VAL A 212 9.09 17.68 7.84
C VAL A 212 10.30 17.48 6.95
N ALA A 213 11.48 17.90 7.42
CA ALA A 213 12.74 17.74 6.69
C ALA A 213 12.73 18.33 5.25
N GLY A 214 11.94 19.38 5.00
CA GLY A 214 11.77 19.99 3.67
C GLY A 214 10.76 19.29 2.76
N ILE A 215 10.07 18.26 3.27
CA ILE A 215 8.95 17.60 2.59
C ILE A 215 7.63 18.14 3.13
N ARG A 216 6.81 18.68 2.23
CA ARG A 216 5.44 19.11 2.50
C ARG A 216 4.50 17.91 2.43
N LEU A 217 3.72 17.73 3.49
CA LEU A 217 2.78 16.63 3.66
C LEU A 217 1.39 17.22 3.88
N THR A 218 0.46 16.95 2.96
CA THR A 218 -0.92 17.41 3.05
C THR A 218 -1.84 16.21 3.19
N ALA A 219 -2.60 16.16 4.28
CA ALA A 219 -3.62 15.15 4.47
C ALA A 219 -4.82 15.52 3.58
N THR A 220 -5.11 14.72 2.56
CA THR A 220 -6.19 14.98 1.61
C THR A 220 -7.41 14.09 1.90
N PRO A 221 -8.62 14.50 1.47
CA PRO A 221 -9.82 13.71 1.68
C PRO A 221 -9.72 12.27 1.20
N ALA A 222 -10.47 11.38 1.87
CA ALA A 222 -10.60 9.98 1.49
C ALA A 222 -12.01 9.47 1.84
N ARG A 223 -12.48 8.47 1.10
CA ARG A 223 -13.77 7.79 1.31
C ARG A 223 -13.54 6.43 1.97
N HIS A 224 -13.49 6.41 3.29
CA HIS A 224 -13.20 5.22 4.08
C HIS A 224 -13.84 5.29 5.49
N PHE A 225 -13.34 4.53 6.46
CA PHE A 225 -13.77 4.57 7.86
C PHE A 225 -12.60 4.24 8.80
N CYS A 226 -12.83 4.28 10.12
CA CYS A 226 -11.83 3.97 11.14
C CYS A 226 -12.30 2.91 12.13
N GLY A 227 -11.36 2.25 12.83
CA GLY A 227 -11.49 0.81 12.85
C GLY A 227 -10.81 -0.16 13.83
N ARG A 228 -10.22 0.18 14.99
CA ARG A 228 -9.53 -0.86 15.81
C ARG A 228 -10.37 -1.72 16.75
N GLY A 229 -11.64 -1.40 17.05
CA GLY A 229 -12.39 -2.03 18.15
C GLY A 229 -13.78 -2.57 17.78
N ILE A 230 -14.28 -3.57 18.54
CA ILE A 230 -15.60 -4.19 18.29
C ILE A 230 -16.76 -3.34 18.85
N ARG A 231 -16.52 -2.43 19.82
CA ARG A 231 -17.58 -1.76 20.61
C ARG A 231 -17.36 -0.28 20.93
N ASN A 232 -16.34 0.39 20.39
CA ASN A 232 -16.13 1.83 20.63
C ASN A 232 -16.65 2.65 19.44
N GLN A 233 -17.23 3.83 19.71
CA GLN A 233 -17.33 4.87 18.69
C GLN A 233 -15.91 5.24 18.27
N GLN A 234 -15.67 5.24 16.97
CA GLN A 234 -14.34 5.42 16.42
C GLN A 234 -14.19 6.88 16.03
N HIS A 235 -13.25 7.57 16.67
CA HIS A 235 -13.08 9.03 16.60
C HIS A 235 -11.77 9.42 15.90
N THR A 236 -11.22 8.57 15.05
CA THR A 236 -10.00 8.87 14.29
C THR A 236 -10.36 9.16 12.85
N LEU A 237 -9.69 10.13 12.24
CA LEU A 237 -9.85 10.42 10.82
C LEU A 237 -9.11 9.37 9.98
N TRP A 238 -9.45 9.30 8.70
CA TRP A 238 -8.73 8.59 7.64
C TRP A 238 -8.36 9.60 6.56
N ALA A 239 -7.22 9.47 5.91
CA ALA A 239 -6.76 10.40 4.90
C ALA A 239 -5.99 9.70 3.77
N SER A 240 -6.04 10.31 2.61
CA SER A 240 -5.01 10.13 1.59
C SER A 240 -3.94 11.22 1.77
N TRP A 241 -2.83 11.14 1.04
CA TRP A 241 -1.71 12.07 1.24
C TRP A 241 -1.12 12.56 -0.07
N ALA A 242 -1.07 13.88 -0.23
CA ALA A 242 -0.18 14.53 -1.19
C ALA A 242 1.15 14.85 -0.50
N VAL A 243 2.25 14.44 -1.12
CA VAL A 243 3.61 14.62 -0.59
C VAL A 243 4.46 15.30 -1.65
N ALA A 244 5.03 16.45 -1.31
CA ALA A 244 5.82 17.25 -2.23
C ALA A 244 7.15 17.63 -1.58
N GLY A 245 8.25 17.30 -2.27
CA GLY A 245 9.54 17.92 -2.01
C GLY A 245 9.78 19.10 -2.97
N PRO A 246 11.01 19.65 -2.98
CA PRO A 246 11.40 20.73 -3.89
C PRO A 246 11.25 20.42 -5.38
N GLU A 247 11.47 19.18 -5.81
CA GLU A 247 11.48 18.79 -7.23
C GLU A 247 10.37 17.79 -7.55
N HIS A 248 10.02 16.93 -6.59
CA HIS A 248 9.14 15.79 -6.82
C HIS A 248 7.83 15.83 -6.03
N ARG A 249 6.79 15.20 -6.59
CA ARG A 249 5.46 15.09 -6.00
C ARG A 249 4.93 13.68 -6.13
N ILE A 250 4.49 13.10 -5.03
CA ILE A 250 3.85 11.77 -5.00
C ILE A 250 2.52 11.82 -4.24
N TYR A 251 1.64 10.88 -4.57
CA TYR A 251 0.35 10.73 -3.91
C TYR A 251 0.20 9.33 -3.31
N HIS A 252 -0.32 9.21 -2.09
CA HIS A 252 -0.68 7.94 -1.45
C HIS A 252 -2.17 7.90 -1.13
N SER A 253 -2.88 6.92 -1.70
CA SER A 253 -4.34 6.83 -1.57
C SER A 253 -4.85 6.29 -0.22
N GLY A 254 -3.98 5.71 0.61
CA GLY A 254 -4.41 4.86 1.71
C GLY A 254 -5.13 3.62 1.16
N ASP A 255 -6.38 3.44 1.59
CA ASP A 255 -7.32 2.42 1.13
C ASP A 255 -8.70 3.01 0.84
N THR A 256 -8.73 4.24 0.35
CA THR A 256 -9.95 4.97 0.00
C THR A 256 -10.74 4.25 -1.11
N GLY A 257 -12.07 4.34 -1.03
CA GLY A 257 -12.94 4.11 -2.17
C GLY A 257 -12.91 5.27 -3.15
N TYR A 258 -13.49 5.08 -4.34
CA TYR A 258 -13.54 6.13 -5.34
C TYR A 258 -14.49 7.26 -4.91
N PHE A 259 -14.07 8.50 -5.16
CA PHE A 259 -14.90 9.70 -5.03
C PHE A 259 -14.43 10.81 -5.99
N PRO A 260 -15.31 11.76 -6.38
CA PRO A 260 -14.96 12.80 -7.36
C PRO A 260 -13.83 13.74 -6.93
N GLY A 261 -13.55 13.86 -5.63
CA GLY A 261 -12.57 14.79 -5.08
C GLY A 261 -11.11 14.48 -5.46
N PHE A 262 -10.82 13.33 -6.07
CA PHE A 262 -9.52 13.11 -6.71
C PHE A 262 -9.19 14.18 -7.76
N LYS A 263 -10.19 14.72 -8.46
CA LYS A 263 -10.00 15.82 -9.42
C LYS A 263 -9.54 17.11 -8.73
N ASP A 264 -10.16 17.43 -7.60
CA ASP A 264 -9.82 18.61 -6.81
C ASP A 264 -8.41 18.46 -6.23
N ILE A 265 -8.07 17.28 -5.71
CA ILE A 265 -6.71 16.95 -5.22
C ILE A 265 -5.67 17.08 -6.34
N GLY A 266 -5.97 16.54 -7.54
CA GLY A 266 -5.09 16.65 -8.70
C GLY A 266 -4.88 18.10 -9.14
N ALA A 267 -5.95 18.90 -9.15
CA ALA A 267 -5.89 20.31 -9.50
C ALA A 267 -5.10 21.16 -8.48
N GLU A 268 -5.17 20.83 -7.18
CA GLU A 268 -4.51 21.60 -6.13
C GLU A 268 -3.04 21.21 -5.92
N HIS A 269 -2.73 19.91 -5.99
CA HIS A 269 -1.43 19.39 -5.57
C HIS A 269 -0.60 18.77 -6.70
N GLY A 270 -1.25 18.36 -7.79
CA GLY A 270 -0.62 17.74 -8.93
C GLY A 270 0.04 18.72 -9.92
N PRO A 271 0.51 18.22 -11.08
CA PRO A 271 0.59 16.80 -11.41
C PRO A 271 1.60 16.06 -10.52
N PHE A 272 1.42 14.75 -10.38
CA PHE A 272 2.29 13.91 -9.55
C PHE A 272 3.26 13.11 -10.43
N ASP A 273 4.51 12.97 -10.01
CA ASP A 273 5.47 12.05 -10.65
C ASP A 273 4.99 10.60 -10.51
N ALA A 274 4.43 10.27 -9.35
CA ALA A 274 3.84 8.96 -9.10
C ALA A 274 2.62 9.00 -8.17
N THR A 275 1.67 8.09 -8.42
CA THR A 275 0.51 7.88 -7.54
C THR A 275 0.52 6.44 -7.04
N MET A 276 0.35 6.26 -5.73
CA MET A 276 0.31 4.97 -5.04
C MET A 276 -1.15 4.66 -4.71
N ILE A 277 -1.78 3.84 -5.55
CA ILE A 277 -3.24 3.68 -5.61
C ILE A 277 -3.64 2.29 -5.14
N GLN A 278 -4.54 2.20 -4.15
CA GLN A 278 -5.15 0.94 -3.74
C GLN A 278 -5.87 0.30 -4.92
N ILE A 279 -5.68 -1.02 -5.10
CA ILE A 279 -6.39 -1.81 -6.11
C ILE A 279 -7.00 -3.11 -5.59
N GLY A 280 -6.80 -3.44 -4.31
CA GLY A 280 -7.27 -4.68 -3.70
C GLY A 280 -8.30 -4.46 -2.61
N ALA A 281 -8.77 -5.54 -2.00
CA ALA A 281 -9.76 -5.55 -0.92
C ALA A 281 -11.18 -5.06 -1.30
N TYR A 282 -11.47 -4.84 -2.59
CA TYR A 282 -12.81 -4.45 -3.06
C TYR A 282 -13.82 -5.61 -3.01
N SER A 283 -15.10 -5.26 -2.87
CA SER A 283 -16.21 -6.21 -2.95
C SER A 283 -17.55 -5.50 -3.16
N GLU A 284 -18.50 -6.19 -3.78
CA GLU A 284 -19.90 -5.74 -3.88
C GLU A 284 -20.56 -5.49 -2.51
N TYR A 285 -20.05 -6.11 -1.45
CA TYR A 285 -20.56 -5.97 -0.10
C TYR A 285 -20.17 -4.65 0.59
N TRP A 286 -19.13 -3.97 0.10
CA TRP A 286 -18.65 -2.67 0.61
C TRP A 286 -18.10 -1.83 -0.55
N PRO A 287 -18.91 -1.56 -1.59
CA PRO A 287 -18.43 -1.08 -2.88
C PRO A 287 -17.88 0.35 -2.83
N ASP A 288 -18.17 1.09 -1.76
CA ASP A 288 -17.91 2.53 -1.68
C ASP A 288 -16.57 2.88 -1.03
N ILE A 289 -15.89 1.90 -0.42
CA ILE A 289 -14.75 2.16 0.47
C ILE A 289 -13.45 1.51 0.03
N HIS A 290 -13.45 0.70 -1.03
CA HIS A 290 -12.25 0.13 -1.63
C HIS A 290 -12.44 0.11 -3.15
N MET A 291 -11.46 0.67 -3.87
CA MET A 291 -11.53 0.78 -5.33
C MET A 291 -11.34 -0.57 -6.01
N THR A 292 -12.16 -0.83 -7.03
CA THR A 292 -11.85 -1.81 -8.08
C THR A 292 -10.63 -1.34 -8.89
N PRO A 293 -9.97 -2.23 -9.67
CA PRO A 293 -8.85 -1.84 -10.52
C PRO A 293 -9.16 -0.72 -11.52
N ALA A 294 -10.37 -0.72 -12.08
CA ALA A 294 -10.82 0.32 -13.01
C ALA A 294 -11.05 1.66 -12.30
N GLU A 295 -11.63 1.64 -11.10
CA GLU A 295 -11.78 2.84 -10.26
C GLU A 295 -10.43 3.39 -9.79
N GLY A 296 -9.46 2.52 -9.47
CA GLY A 296 -8.10 2.92 -9.14
C GLY A 296 -7.41 3.62 -10.32
N MET A 297 -7.55 3.08 -11.54
CA MET A 297 -7.04 3.76 -12.74
C MET A 297 -7.73 5.10 -12.98
N ARG A 298 -9.05 5.17 -12.79
CA ARG A 298 -9.79 6.43 -12.88
C ARG A 298 -9.31 7.45 -11.85
N ALA A 299 -9.06 7.04 -10.60
CA ALA A 299 -8.50 7.90 -9.57
C ALA A 299 -7.11 8.43 -9.96
N HIS A 300 -6.24 7.57 -10.51
CA HIS A 300 -4.95 7.99 -11.06
C HIS A 300 -5.10 9.06 -12.13
N LEU A 301 -5.99 8.87 -13.11
CA LEU A 301 -6.22 9.87 -14.15
C LEU A 301 -6.79 11.18 -13.59
N ASP A 302 -7.76 11.11 -12.68
CA ASP A 302 -8.34 12.30 -12.04
C ASP A 302 -7.28 13.12 -11.27
N LEU A 303 -6.35 12.45 -10.58
CA LEU A 303 -5.20 13.07 -9.90
C LEU A 303 -4.21 13.72 -10.87
N GLN A 304 -4.24 13.33 -12.14
CA GLN A 304 -3.37 13.83 -13.22
C GLN A 304 -4.08 14.78 -14.17
N GLY A 305 -5.22 15.35 -13.75
CA GLY A 305 -5.99 16.30 -14.57
C GLY A 305 -6.76 15.66 -15.72
N GLY A 306 -6.98 14.34 -15.67
CA GLY A 306 -7.70 13.56 -16.68
C GLY A 306 -6.80 12.94 -17.76
N GLU A 307 -5.49 13.20 -17.71
CA GLU A 307 -4.52 12.72 -18.71
C GLU A 307 -3.59 11.64 -18.13
N PRO A 308 -3.16 10.65 -18.93
CA PRO A 308 -2.27 9.57 -18.49
C PRO A 308 -0.82 10.05 -18.33
N SER A 309 -0.57 10.83 -17.28
CA SER A 309 0.77 11.33 -16.90
C SER A 309 1.27 10.73 -15.58
N GLY A 310 2.58 10.83 -15.33
CA GLY A 310 3.22 10.17 -14.19
C GLY A 310 3.12 8.65 -14.24
N VAL A 311 3.46 7.99 -13.13
CA VAL A 311 3.41 6.53 -12.99
C VAL A 311 2.44 6.12 -11.88
N MET A 312 1.53 5.18 -12.17
CA MET A 312 0.74 4.51 -11.14
C MET A 312 1.51 3.33 -10.54
N LEU A 313 1.64 3.29 -9.22
CA LEU A 313 2.08 2.14 -8.43
C LEU A 313 0.84 1.54 -7.72
N PRO A 314 0.38 0.33 -8.07
CA PRO A 314 -0.69 -0.32 -7.36
C PRO A 314 -0.25 -0.80 -5.97
N ILE A 315 -1.02 -0.45 -4.94
CA ILE A 315 -0.81 -0.85 -3.54
C ILE A 315 -2.05 -1.58 -2.99
N HIS A 316 -1.99 -2.04 -1.75
CA HIS A 316 -3.07 -2.72 -1.02
C HIS A 316 -3.51 -4.07 -1.64
N TRP A 317 -2.57 -4.78 -2.26
CA TRP A 317 -2.80 -6.10 -2.87
C TRP A 317 -1.61 -7.04 -2.69
N GLY A 318 -1.75 -8.30 -3.13
CA GLY A 318 -0.67 -9.30 -3.16
C GLY A 318 -0.21 -9.84 -1.79
N THR A 319 -0.52 -9.15 -0.70
CA THR A 319 0.19 -9.31 0.60
C THR A 319 -0.67 -9.94 1.69
N PHE A 320 -1.93 -9.52 1.81
CA PHE A 320 -2.92 -10.07 2.73
C PHE A 320 -4.19 -10.44 1.98
N ASN A 321 -4.90 -11.47 2.44
CA ASN A 321 -6.21 -11.83 1.93
C ASN A 321 -7.30 -11.14 2.78
N LEU A 322 -7.83 -10.03 2.27
CA LEU A 322 -8.79 -9.17 2.96
C LEU A 322 -10.18 -9.12 2.29
N ALA A 323 -10.35 -9.74 1.12
CA ALA A 323 -11.58 -9.71 0.35
C ALA A 323 -11.80 -11.00 -0.45
N PRO A 324 -13.03 -11.27 -0.95
CA PRO A 324 -13.34 -12.54 -1.58
C PRO A 324 -12.83 -12.70 -3.02
N HIS A 325 -12.26 -11.65 -3.64
CA HIS A 325 -11.74 -11.70 -5.00
C HIS A 325 -10.53 -12.65 -5.12
N PRO A 326 -10.27 -13.25 -6.29
CA PRO A 326 -9.04 -13.98 -6.59
C PRO A 326 -7.79 -13.13 -6.33
N TRP A 327 -6.71 -13.77 -5.87
CA TRP A 327 -5.48 -13.10 -5.45
C TRP A 327 -4.78 -12.33 -6.57
N ALA A 328 -4.80 -12.87 -7.80
CA ALA A 328 -4.20 -12.25 -8.98
C ALA A 328 -5.09 -11.20 -9.66
N GLU A 329 -6.39 -11.17 -9.37
CA GLU A 329 -7.36 -10.33 -10.08
C GLU A 329 -7.03 -8.83 -10.03
N PRO A 330 -6.59 -8.25 -8.89
CA PRO A 330 -6.21 -6.84 -8.85
C PRO A 330 -5.11 -6.48 -9.86
N GLY A 331 -4.02 -7.24 -9.88
CA GLY A 331 -2.89 -6.98 -10.79
C GLY A 331 -3.29 -7.10 -12.26
N GLU A 332 -4.06 -8.12 -12.61
CA GLU A 332 -4.57 -8.31 -13.98
C GLU A 332 -5.53 -7.17 -14.39
N GLY A 333 -6.49 -6.84 -13.52
CA GLY A 333 -7.46 -5.79 -13.78
C GLY A 333 -6.81 -4.42 -13.94
N THR A 334 -5.79 -4.11 -13.13
CA THR A 334 -5.08 -2.83 -13.22
C THR A 334 -4.21 -2.76 -14.46
N ALA A 335 -3.53 -3.85 -14.83
CA ALA A 335 -2.76 -3.91 -16.07
C ALA A 335 -3.66 -3.69 -17.31
N ALA A 336 -4.84 -4.31 -17.33
CA ALA A 336 -5.82 -4.10 -18.40
C ALA A 336 -6.33 -2.66 -18.44
N ALA A 337 -6.72 -2.09 -17.29
CA ALA A 337 -7.21 -0.72 -17.20
C ALA A 337 -6.13 0.31 -17.61
N ALA A 338 -4.87 0.08 -17.24
CA ALA A 338 -3.75 0.94 -17.62
C ALA A 338 -3.52 0.93 -19.14
N ALA A 339 -3.63 -0.24 -19.77
CA ALA A 339 -3.47 -0.39 -21.21
C ALA A 339 -4.59 0.30 -21.99
N GLU A 340 -5.83 0.17 -21.54
CA GLU A 340 -6.99 0.86 -22.12
C GLU A 340 -6.84 2.38 -22.03
N ALA A 341 -6.32 2.88 -20.90
CA ALA A 341 -6.10 4.31 -20.67
C ALA A 341 -4.80 4.87 -21.28
N GLY A 342 -3.89 4.03 -21.78
CA GLY A 342 -2.55 4.44 -22.18
C GLY A 342 -1.65 4.92 -21.02
N ALA A 343 -1.99 4.58 -19.77
CA ALA A 343 -1.30 5.03 -18.57
C ALA A 343 0.02 4.29 -18.32
N ARG A 344 0.94 4.92 -17.57
CA ARG A 344 2.15 4.25 -17.07
C ARG A 344 1.86 3.53 -15.78
N LEU A 345 2.20 2.25 -15.74
CA LEU A 345 1.99 1.38 -14.59
C LEU A 345 3.33 0.74 -14.20
N ALA A 346 3.69 0.83 -12.92
CA ALA A 346 4.80 0.08 -12.36
C ALA A 346 4.28 -1.14 -11.61
N LEU A 347 4.80 -2.32 -11.91
CA LEU A 347 4.48 -3.62 -11.32
C LEU A 347 5.74 -4.24 -10.67
N PRO A 348 6.37 -3.57 -9.68
CA PRO A 348 7.53 -4.12 -9.01
C PRO A 348 7.16 -5.39 -8.24
N ARG A 349 8.08 -6.35 -8.16
CA ARG A 349 8.02 -7.39 -7.13
C ARG A 349 8.11 -6.74 -5.74
N PRO A 350 7.54 -7.35 -4.68
CA PRO A 350 7.74 -6.81 -3.34
C PRO A 350 9.24 -6.70 -3.00
N GLY A 351 9.67 -5.48 -2.67
CA GLY A 351 11.04 -5.09 -2.41
C GLY A 351 11.81 -4.56 -3.62
N GLU A 352 11.26 -4.58 -4.84
CA GLU A 352 11.92 -4.07 -6.05
C GLU A 352 11.82 -2.54 -6.11
N PRO A 353 12.94 -1.81 -5.98
CA PRO A 353 12.93 -0.36 -6.13
C PRO A 353 12.87 0.05 -7.60
N PHE A 354 12.25 1.19 -7.87
CA PHE A 354 12.26 1.80 -9.20
C PHE A 354 12.16 3.33 -9.11
N GLU A 355 12.63 4.02 -10.15
CA GLU A 355 12.58 5.47 -10.27
C GLU A 355 11.47 5.87 -11.27
N PRO A 356 10.31 6.40 -10.82
CA PRO A 356 9.12 6.59 -11.65
C PRO A 356 9.30 7.64 -12.77
N THR A 357 10.25 8.55 -12.61
CA THR A 357 10.59 9.60 -13.59
C THR A 357 11.44 9.08 -14.75
N THR A 358 11.98 7.86 -14.65
CA THR A 358 12.74 7.21 -15.74
C THR A 358 11.82 6.46 -16.70
N GLU A 359 12.28 6.13 -17.91
CA GLU A 359 11.48 5.38 -18.89
C GLU A 359 11.22 3.93 -18.44
N ASN A 360 12.20 3.31 -17.79
CA ASN A 360 12.21 1.90 -17.41
C ASN A 360 11.60 1.70 -16.02
N VAL A 361 10.29 1.43 -15.99
CA VAL A 361 9.60 0.97 -14.77
C VAL A 361 9.33 -0.53 -14.87
N PRO A 362 9.39 -1.29 -13.76
CA PRO A 362 9.04 -2.71 -13.79
C PRO A 362 7.62 -2.89 -14.32
N ASP A 363 7.40 -3.78 -15.27
CA ASP A 363 6.08 -4.03 -15.86
C ASP A 363 5.74 -5.53 -15.95
N GLU A 364 6.57 -6.40 -15.38
CA GLU A 364 6.35 -7.85 -15.44
C GLU A 364 5.17 -8.29 -14.56
N PRO A 365 4.28 -9.17 -15.05
CA PRO A 365 3.17 -9.72 -14.26
C PRO A 365 3.66 -10.84 -13.33
N TRP A 366 4.51 -10.49 -12.36
CA TRP A 366 5.25 -11.39 -11.46
C TRP A 366 4.36 -12.31 -10.61
N TRP A 367 3.07 -12.01 -10.46
CA TRP A 367 2.13 -12.82 -9.69
C TRP A 367 1.67 -14.08 -10.45
N ARG A 368 1.71 -14.07 -11.79
CA ARG A 368 1.18 -15.17 -12.63
C ARG A 368 1.81 -16.54 -12.30
N PRO A 369 3.13 -16.68 -12.08
CA PRO A 369 3.75 -17.95 -11.70
C PRO A 369 3.31 -18.47 -10.31
N ALA A 370 2.85 -17.58 -9.42
CA ALA A 370 2.43 -17.92 -8.06
C ALA A 370 0.90 -18.06 -7.92
N ALA A 371 0.13 -17.81 -8.99
CA ALA A 371 -1.33 -17.81 -8.97
C ALA A 371 -1.94 -19.01 -9.68
N THR A 372 -3.16 -19.39 -9.29
CA THR A 372 -3.98 -20.33 -10.07
C THR A 372 -4.39 -19.63 -11.37
N ALA A 373 -3.95 -20.16 -12.51
CA ALA A 373 -4.37 -19.65 -13.81
C ALA A 373 -5.91 -19.74 -13.96
N PRO A 374 -6.55 -18.70 -14.53
CA PRO A 374 -7.97 -18.77 -14.86
C PRO A 374 -8.21 -19.84 -15.95
N ALA A 375 -9.43 -20.37 -16.04
CA ALA A 375 -9.77 -21.48 -16.95
C ALA A 375 -9.51 -21.15 -18.45
N GLY A 376 -9.54 -19.87 -18.83
CA GLY A 376 -9.21 -19.39 -20.17
C GLY A 376 -7.75 -19.02 -20.40
N GLY A 377 -6.88 -19.23 -19.41
CA GLY A 377 -5.50 -18.74 -19.44
C GLY A 377 -5.40 -17.24 -19.17
N TRP A 378 -4.16 -16.76 -19.01
CA TRP A 378 -3.90 -15.34 -18.79
C TRP A 378 -4.17 -14.53 -20.06
N SER A 379 -4.77 -13.35 -19.90
CA SER A 379 -4.86 -12.37 -20.98
C SER A 379 -3.46 -11.95 -21.45
N ALA A 380 -3.35 -11.52 -22.71
CA ALA A 380 -2.12 -10.93 -23.21
C ALA A 380 -1.71 -9.77 -22.30
N HIS A 381 -0.46 -9.79 -21.83
CA HIS A 381 0.08 -8.68 -21.07
C HIS A 381 0.54 -7.61 -22.05
N PRO A 382 -0.02 -6.40 -22.03
CA PRO A 382 0.38 -5.33 -22.93
C PRO A 382 1.81 -4.94 -22.60
N ARG A 383 2.77 -5.35 -23.43
CA ARG A 383 4.16 -4.89 -23.34
C ARG A 383 4.25 -3.51 -23.98
N ARG A 384 5.00 -2.61 -23.37
CA ARG A 384 5.35 -1.34 -24.01
C ARG A 384 6.36 -1.60 -25.11
N ASP A 385 6.03 -1.17 -26.33
CA ASP A 385 6.99 -1.16 -27.44
C ASP A 385 8.13 -0.17 -27.07
N GLY A 386 9.30 -0.71 -26.71
CA GLY A 386 10.44 0.11 -26.30
C GLY A 386 11.59 -0.66 -25.63
N ALA A 387 11.31 -1.80 -25.00
CA ALA A 387 12.37 -2.69 -24.51
C ALA A 387 12.98 -3.44 -25.71
N ARG A 388 14.16 -2.99 -26.18
CA ARG A 388 14.98 -3.76 -27.13
C ARG A 388 15.16 -5.17 -26.55
N ALA A 389 14.73 -6.17 -27.32
CA ALA A 389 15.15 -7.53 -27.09
C ALA A 389 16.68 -7.57 -27.26
N ASP A 390 17.40 -7.81 -26.17
CA ASP A 390 18.80 -8.23 -26.25
C ASP A 390 18.86 -9.61 -26.93
N GLY A 391 18.88 -9.57 -28.26
CA GLY A 391 19.20 -10.71 -29.10
C GLY A 391 20.69 -11.02 -28.96
N GLY A 392 21.03 -11.95 -28.07
CA GLY A 392 22.34 -12.60 -28.10
C GLY A 392 22.59 -13.23 -29.48
N PRO A 393 23.83 -13.17 -30.02
CA PRO A 393 24.07 -13.61 -31.38
C PRO A 393 23.93 -15.13 -31.48
N ALA A 394 23.01 -15.57 -32.34
CA ALA A 394 22.96 -16.94 -32.82
C ALA A 394 24.28 -17.26 -33.52
N GLY A 395 25.07 -18.16 -32.94
CA GLY A 395 26.26 -18.72 -33.56
C GLY A 395 25.90 -19.36 -34.89
N GLN A 396 26.47 -18.83 -35.97
CA GLN A 396 26.39 -19.44 -37.29
C GLN A 396 27.14 -20.76 -37.27
N GLY A 397 26.39 -21.87 -37.28
CA GLY A 397 26.90 -23.19 -37.62
C GLY A 397 27.21 -23.24 -39.11
N GLY A 398 28.47 -23.01 -39.48
CA GLY A 398 28.99 -23.23 -40.83
C GLY A 398 29.07 -24.72 -41.12
N GLY A 399 28.25 -25.19 -42.06
CA GLY A 399 28.26 -26.57 -42.54
C GLY A 399 28.62 -26.65 -44.02
N LYS A 400 29.63 -27.48 -44.29
CA LYS A 400 29.98 -28.19 -45.55
C LYS A 400 30.89 -27.46 -46.54
N SER A 401 32.17 -27.84 -46.51
CA SER A 401 32.89 -28.22 -47.74
C SER A 401 33.41 -29.65 -47.59
N ALA A 402 33.27 -30.42 -48.66
CA ALA A 402 33.61 -31.84 -48.76
C ALA A 402 35.10 -32.01 -49.07
N GLY A 403 35.78 -32.88 -48.32
CA GLY A 403 37.13 -33.34 -48.60
C GLY A 403 37.13 -34.83 -48.94
N THR A 404 37.42 -35.16 -50.18
CA THR A 404 37.65 -36.50 -50.71
C THR A 404 39.14 -36.85 -50.64
N GLY A 405 39.48 -38.04 -50.12
CA GLY A 405 40.67 -38.92 -50.33
C GLY A 405 42.08 -38.31 -50.50
N SER A 406 43.19 -38.90 -50.10
CA SER A 406 43.62 -40.22 -49.61
C SER A 406 45.09 -40.05 -49.12
N PRO A 407 45.75 -41.06 -48.54
CA PRO A 407 46.80 -40.84 -47.53
C PRO A 407 48.26 -40.93 -48.03
N GLU A 408 49.15 -40.45 -47.15
CA GLU A 408 50.51 -40.95 -46.85
C GLU A 408 51.63 -40.84 -47.90
N VAL A 409 52.65 -40.00 -47.61
CA VAL A 409 54.09 -40.33 -47.72
C VAL A 409 54.88 -39.45 -46.72
N ALA A 410 55.78 -40.07 -45.95
CA ALA A 410 56.76 -39.41 -45.06
C ALA A 410 58.10 -39.11 -45.82
N PRO A 411 59.24 -38.87 -45.14
CA PRO A 411 59.84 -37.57 -44.88
C PRO A 411 61.15 -37.33 -45.68
N THR A 412 61.78 -36.15 -45.51
CA THR A 412 63.24 -35.88 -45.39
C THR A 412 63.59 -34.51 -45.97
N GLY A 413 64.50 -33.79 -45.29
CA GLY A 413 65.13 -32.55 -45.77
C GLY A 413 65.29 -31.51 -44.69
#